data_AF-A0A7Z9DXM8-F1
#
_entry.id   AF-A0A7Z9DXM8-F1
#
_cell.length_a   1.000
_cell.length_b   1.000
_cell.length_c   1.000
_cell.angle_alpha   90.00
_cell.angle_beta   90.00
_cell.angle_gamma   90.00
#
_symmetry.space_group_name_H-M   'P 1'
#
loop_
_entity.id
_entity.type
_entity.pdbx_description
1 polymer ?
#
loop_
_entity_poly.entity_id
_entity_poly.type
_entity_poly.pdbx_seq_one_letter_code
_entity_poly.pdbx_strand_id
1 'polypeptide(L)'
;MAKKKKPQPESEKPQESLANTVSAKGRIKRDLVFDSQFLEDMAYWVKTDRKLALRLLSLVEEIGRIPFDGTGKPERLKYQDANVWSRRLTDKDRIVYLVSEDRIEFLQGRYHYSDH
;
A
#
# COMPACT_ATOMS: atom_id res chain seq x y z
N MET A 1 -58.54 -37.92 -11.88
CA MET A 1 -57.08 -38.13 -12.07
C MET A 1 -56.47 -36.81 -12.55
N ALA A 2 -55.92 -36.03 -11.62
CA ALA A 2 -55.46 -34.67 -11.85
C ALA A 2 -53.98 -34.64 -12.24
N LYS A 3 -53.66 -34.16 -13.44
CA LYS A 3 -52.27 -33.82 -13.82
C LYS A 3 -51.96 -32.42 -13.27
N LYS A 4 -51.35 -32.36 -12.08
CA LYS A 4 -50.83 -31.11 -11.48
C LYS A 4 -49.63 -30.62 -12.31
N LYS A 5 -49.76 -29.42 -12.88
CA LYS A 5 -48.68 -28.71 -13.59
C LYS A 5 -47.65 -28.24 -12.55
N LYS A 6 -46.39 -28.62 -12.75
CA LYS A 6 -45.24 -28.30 -11.86
C LYS A 6 -44.95 -26.79 -11.92
N PRO A 7 -44.68 -26.10 -10.79
CA PRO A 7 -44.28 -24.69 -10.82
C PRO A 7 -42.85 -24.57 -11.36
N GLN A 8 -42.61 -23.58 -12.22
CA GLN A 8 -41.27 -23.21 -12.67
C GLN A 8 -40.63 -22.29 -11.61
N PRO A 9 -39.32 -22.43 -11.33
CA PRO A 9 -38.64 -21.56 -10.38
C PRO A 9 -38.41 -20.16 -10.99
N GLU A 10 -38.73 -19.14 -10.21
CA GLU A 10 -38.32 -17.74 -10.41
C GLU A 10 -36.80 -17.66 -10.55
N SER A 11 -36.34 -17.08 -11.66
CA SER A 11 -34.94 -16.66 -11.82
C SER A 11 -34.78 -15.26 -11.22
N GLU A 12 -34.59 -15.17 -9.91
CA GLU A 12 -33.98 -13.98 -9.31
C GLU A 12 -32.53 -13.91 -9.81
N LYS A 13 -32.19 -12.86 -10.56
CA LYS A 13 -30.79 -12.55 -10.89
C LYS A 13 -30.14 -11.92 -9.65
N PRO A 14 -29.00 -12.43 -9.17
CA PRO A 14 -28.25 -11.77 -8.10
C PRO A 14 -27.81 -10.36 -8.52
N GLN A 15 -28.12 -9.37 -7.68
CA GLN A 15 -27.48 -8.06 -7.67
C GLN A 15 -26.15 -8.17 -6.91
N GLU A 16 -25.01 -8.00 -7.59
CA GLU A 16 -23.68 -7.74 -7.00
C GLU A 16 -22.79 -7.22 -8.17
N SER A 17 -22.61 -5.91 -8.35
CA SER A 17 -21.74 -4.96 -7.64
C SER A 17 -20.43 -4.70 -8.40
N LEU A 18 -20.32 -3.47 -8.92
CA LEU A 18 -19.09 -2.71 -9.21
C LEU A 18 -18.06 -3.39 -10.13
N ALA A 19 -18.43 -3.55 -11.40
CA ALA A 19 -17.44 -3.55 -12.47
C ALA A 19 -16.84 -2.13 -12.60
N ASN A 20 -15.91 -1.78 -11.71
CA ASN A 20 -15.02 -0.65 -11.94
C ASN A 20 -14.11 -1.01 -13.12
N THR A 21 -14.42 -0.34 -14.23
CA THR A 21 -13.66 -0.13 -15.45
C THR A 21 -12.19 -0.59 -15.36
N VAL A 22 -11.93 -1.75 -15.96
CA VAL A 22 -10.59 -2.18 -16.33
C VAL A 22 -10.06 -1.18 -17.35
N SER A 23 -9.21 -0.24 -16.93
CA SER A 23 -8.54 0.68 -17.85
C SER A 23 -7.63 -0.14 -18.77
N ALA A 24 -7.91 -0.12 -20.07
CA ALA A 24 -7.05 -0.67 -21.10
C ALA A 24 -5.61 -0.11 -20.93
N LYS A 25 -4.62 -1.01 -20.79
CA LYS A 25 -3.20 -0.76 -20.40
C LYS A 25 -2.96 -0.40 -18.92
N GLY A 26 -3.85 -0.84 -18.03
CA GLY A 26 -3.96 -0.42 -16.63
C GLY A 26 -2.74 -0.68 -15.75
N ARG A 27 -2.01 0.39 -15.42
CA ARG A 27 -1.27 0.44 -14.15
C ARG A 27 -2.29 0.34 -13.03
N ILE A 28 -2.13 -0.61 -12.12
CA ILE A 28 -2.92 -0.66 -10.88
C ILE A 28 -2.65 0.66 -10.15
N LYS A 29 -3.67 1.53 -10.08
CA LYS A 29 -3.60 2.75 -9.30
C LYS A 29 -3.86 2.35 -7.85
N ARG A 30 -2.82 2.45 -7.01
CA ARG A 30 -2.94 2.24 -5.57
C ARG A 30 -3.05 3.57 -4.87
N ASP A 31 -3.88 3.62 -3.84
CA ASP A 31 -3.91 4.76 -2.93
C ASP A 31 -2.63 4.77 -2.07
N LEU A 32 -2.12 5.97 -1.78
CA LEU A 32 -0.98 6.15 -0.88
C LEU A 32 -1.52 6.66 0.46
N VAL A 33 -1.40 5.82 1.49
CA VAL A 33 -1.88 6.09 2.83
C VAL A 33 -0.69 6.32 3.75
N PHE A 34 -0.75 7.34 4.60
CA PHE A 34 0.34 7.67 5.52
C PHE A 34 -0.12 7.46 6.95
N ASP A 35 0.60 6.62 7.69
CA ASP A 35 0.41 6.48 9.13
C ASP A 35 0.81 7.78 9.85
N SER A 36 0.20 8.04 11.00
CA SER A 36 0.57 9.18 11.85
C SER A 36 2.07 9.23 12.15
N GLN A 37 2.70 8.09 12.44
CA GLN A 37 4.14 8.02 12.74
C GLN A 37 4.98 8.42 11.52
N PHE A 38 4.57 8.00 10.32
CA PHE A 38 5.24 8.39 9.09
C PHE A 38 5.15 9.91 8.84
N LEU A 39 3.98 10.50 9.10
CA LEU A 39 3.80 11.95 8.98
C LEU A 39 4.68 12.72 9.97
N GLU A 40 4.83 12.24 11.20
CA GLU A 40 5.73 12.81 12.20
C GLU A 40 7.21 12.72 11.76
N ASP A 41 7.62 11.58 11.21
CA ASP A 41 8.98 11.38 10.68
C ASP A 41 9.27 12.34 9.52
N MET A 42 8.32 12.49 8.61
CA MET A 42 8.43 13.44 7.51
C MET A 42 8.52 14.88 8.02
N ALA A 43 7.69 15.26 8.99
CA ALA A 43 7.74 16.58 9.61
C ALA A 43 9.08 16.83 10.32
N TYR A 44 9.65 15.82 10.98
CA TYR A 44 10.98 15.89 11.57
C TYR A 44 12.05 16.16 10.51
N TRP A 45 12.04 15.42 9.39
CA TRP A 45 13.00 15.65 8.32
C TRP A 45 12.83 17.02 7.67
N VAL A 46 11.61 17.51 7.46
CA VAL A 46 11.39 18.87 6.94
C VAL A 46 12.03 19.93 7.83
N LYS A 47 11.98 19.73 9.17
CA LYS A 47 12.56 20.67 10.14
C LYS A 47 14.08 20.55 10.28
N THR A 48 14.63 19.33 10.16
CA THR A 48 16.04 19.05 10.51
C THR A 48 16.95 18.87 9.30
N ASP A 49 16.47 18.25 8.23
CA ASP A 49 17.21 18.04 7.00
C ASP A 49 16.27 17.96 5.77
N ARG A 50 16.12 19.12 5.11
CA ARG A 50 15.28 19.25 3.91
C ARG A 50 15.73 18.34 2.77
N LYS A 51 17.02 17.97 2.66
CA LYS A 51 17.49 17.06 1.60
C LYS A 51 16.97 15.65 1.85
N LEU A 52 16.97 15.19 3.10
CA LEU A 52 16.39 13.90 3.46
C LEU A 52 14.87 13.90 3.30
N ALA A 53 14.18 15.00 3.64
CA ALA A 53 12.74 15.12 3.39
C ALA A 53 12.38 14.97 1.90
N LEU A 54 13.15 15.61 1.00
CA LEU A 54 12.94 15.47 -0.44
C LEU A 54 13.24 14.05 -0.92
N ARG A 55 14.30 13.42 -0.40
CA ARG A 55 14.63 12.02 -0.71
C ARG A 55 13.53 11.06 -0.26
N LEU A 56 12.95 11.28 0.92
CA LEU A 56 11.81 10.53 1.45
C LEU A 56 10.62 10.62 0.48
N LEU A 57 10.25 11.83 0.04
CA LEU A 57 9.18 12.04 -0.93
C LEU A 57 9.45 11.37 -2.28
N SER A 58 10.68 11.46 -2.80
CA SER A 58 11.06 10.76 -4.04
C SER A 58 10.91 9.24 -3.93
N LEU A 59 11.25 8.65 -2.78
CA LEU A 59 11.05 7.23 -2.53
C LEU A 59 9.56 6.86 -2.42
N VAL A 60 8.73 7.70 -1.79
CA VAL A 60 7.27 7.51 -1.74
C VAL A 60 6.67 7.44 -3.15
N GLU A 61 7.06 8.38 -4.02
CA GLU A 61 6.60 8.40 -5.43
C GLU A 61 7.10 7.20 -6.24
N GLU A 62 8.31 6.70 -5.98
CA GLU A 62 8.85 5.51 -6.63
C GLU A 62 8.13 4.25 -6.14
N ILE A 63 7.94 4.10 -4.83
CA ILE A 63 7.21 2.99 -4.21
C ILE A 63 5.78 2.91 -4.76
N GLY A 64 5.11 4.05 -4.94
CA GLY A 64 3.78 4.10 -5.57
C GLY A 64 3.71 3.48 -6.97
N ARG A 65 4.83 3.49 -7.71
CA ARG A 65 4.93 2.96 -9.08
C ARG A 65 5.46 1.53 -9.13
N ILE A 66 6.52 1.25 -8.37
CA ILE A 66 7.26 -0.01 -8.39
C ILE A 66 7.58 -0.46 -6.95
N PRO A 67 6.58 -0.94 -6.18
CA PRO A 67 6.72 -1.14 -4.74
C PRO A 67 7.78 -2.17 -4.33
N PHE A 68 8.15 -3.11 -5.20
CA PHE A 68 9.08 -4.21 -4.86
C PHE A 68 10.47 -4.05 -5.48
N ASP A 69 10.72 -2.97 -6.23
CA ASP A 69 11.98 -2.74 -6.95
C ASP A 69 12.36 -1.24 -6.96
N GLY A 70 13.59 -0.93 -7.33
CA GLY A 70 14.10 0.43 -7.46
C GLY A 70 15.11 0.80 -6.36
N THR A 71 15.19 2.08 -6.07
CA THR A 71 16.21 2.63 -5.19
C THR A 71 15.98 2.28 -3.72
N GLY A 72 17.04 2.38 -2.91
CA GLY A 72 16.95 2.10 -1.48
C GLY A 72 16.96 0.61 -1.13
N LYS A 73 17.24 -0.30 -2.06
CA LYS A 73 17.35 -1.76 -1.80
C LYS A 73 16.10 -2.31 -1.08
N PRO A 74 14.99 -2.53 -1.81
CA PRO A 74 13.76 -3.05 -1.23
C PRO A 74 13.98 -4.42 -0.58
N GLU A 75 13.63 -4.54 0.70
CA GLU A 75 13.81 -5.75 1.51
C GLU A 75 12.48 -6.11 2.20
N ARG A 76 11.96 -7.33 1.97
CA ARG A 76 10.73 -7.82 2.62
C ARG A 76 11.00 -8.18 4.09
N LEU A 77 10.19 -7.66 5.01
CA LEU A 77 10.28 -7.97 6.43
C LEU A 77 9.51 -9.26 6.73
N LYS A 78 10.21 -10.26 7.31
CA LYS A 78 9.70 -11.64 7.42
C LYS A 78 8.75 -11.89 8.59
N TYR A 79 8.67 -10.97 9.56
CA TYR A 79 8.03 -11.23 10.86
C TYR A 79 6.84 -10.31 11.19
N GLN A 80 6.48 -9.36 10.30
CA GLN A 80 5.45 -8.34 10.55
C GLN A 80 4.34 -8.38 9.50
N ASP A 81 3.59 -9.47 9.39
CA ASP A 81 2.60 -9.67 8.31
C ASP A 81 3.21 -9.81 6.90
N ALA A 82 2.57 -10.63 6.07
CA ALA A 82 3.21 -11.19 4.88
C ALA A 82 3.54 -10.19 3.76
N ASN A 83 3.33 -8.87 3.92
CA ASN A 83 3.62 -7.92 2.84
C ASN A 83 4.20 -6.57 3.28
N VAL A 84 4.93 -6.56 4.40
CA VAL A 84 5.69 -5.38 4.83
C VAL A 84 7.09 -5.38 4.20
N TRP A 85 7.49 -4.20 3.72
CA TRP A 85 8.74 -3.95 3.03
C TRP A 85 9.48 -2.78 3.65
N SER A 86 10.79 -2.77 3.49
CA SER A 86 11.66 -1.68 3.90
C SER A 86 12.56 -1.21 2.74
N ARG A 87 12.86 0.09 2.71
CA ARG A 87 13.88 0.70 1.83
C ARG A 87 14.76 1.64 2.63
N ARG A 88 16.03 1.73 2.24
CA ARG A 88 17.05 2.62 2.80
C ARG A 88 16.78 4.07 2.42
N LEU A 89 16.40 4.87 3.41
CA LEU A 89 16.45 6.32 3.29
C LEU A 89 17.89 6.80 3.47
N THR A 90 18.54 6.35 4.55
CA THR A 90 19.96 6.54 4.84
C THR A 90 20.60 5.19 5.18
N ASP A 91 21.86 5.17 5.61
CA ASP A 91 22.47 3.94 6.13
C ASP A 91 21.75 3.44 7.39
N LYS A 92 21.24 4.36 8.21
CA LYS A 92 20.55 4.06 9.48
C LYS A 92 19.03 3.99 9.34
N ASP A 93 18.46 4.90 8.57
CA ASP A 93 17.01 5.09 8.49
C ASP A 93 16.38 4.27 7.36
N ARG A 94 15.16 3.80 7.62
CA ARG A 94 14.35 3.04 6.66
C ARG A 94 12.99 3.69 6.48
N ILE A 95 12.50 3.60 5.24
CA ILE A 95 11.07 3.70 4.96
C ILE A 95 10.51 2.29 5.14
N VAL A 96 9.46 2.15 5.95
CA VAL A 96 8.72 0.90 6.11
C VAL A 96 7.33 1.09 5.56
N TYR A 97 6.87 0.15 4.72
CA TYR A 97 5.57 0.23 4.06
C TYR A 97 4.92 -1.14 3.87
N LEU A 98 3.60 -1.18 3.95
CA LEU A 98 2.76 -2.33 3.65
C LEU A 98 2.20 -2.18 2.24
N VAL A 99 2.21 -3.25 1.46
CA VAL A 99 1.61 -3.28 0.13
C VAL A 99 0.34 -4.13 0.15
N SER A 100 -0.74 -3.60 -0.39
CA SER A 100 -2.00 -4.32 -0.60
C SER A 100 -2.43 -4.21 -2.07
N GLU A 101 -3.57 -4.79 -2.41
CA GLU A 101 -4.09 -4.76 -3.77
C GLU A 101 -4.46 -3.33 -4.19
N ASP A 102 -5.13 -2.59 -3.31
CA ASP A 102 -5.73 -1.28 -3.54
C ASP A 102 -4.88 -0.11 -3.00
N ARG A 103 -3.99 -0.35 -2.04
CA ARG A 103 -3.23 0.72 -1.36
C ARG A 103 -1.80 0.34 -1.00
N ILE A 104 -1.01 1.36 -0.70
CA ILE A 104 0.29 1.26 -0.04
C ILE A 104 0.24 2.13 1.21
N GLU A 105 0.52 1.52 2.36
CA GLU A 105 0.53 2.20 3.65
C GLU A 105 1.97 2.46 4.07
N PHE A 106 2.34 3.72 4.24
CA PHE A 106 3.65 4.12 4.72
C PHE A 106 3.61 4.24 6.24
N LEU A 107 4.38 3.38 6.91
CA LEU A 107 4.31 3.17 8.36
C LEU A 107 5.37 3.97 9.11
N GLN A 108 6.60 4.00 8.60
CA GLN A 108 7.75 4.68 9.23
C GLN A 108 8.67 5.28 8.18
N GLY A 109 9.23 6.47 8.45
CA GLY A 109 10.17 7.18 7.58
C GLY A 109 11.51 7.50 8.26
N ARG A 110 11.69 7.03 9.50
CA ARG A 110 12.87 7.23 10.32
C ARG A 110 13.05 6.04 11.27
N TYR A 111 14.30 5.69 11.57
CA TYR A 111 14.57 4.73 12.63
C TYR A 111 14.36 5.41 13.99
N HIS A 112 13.49 4.86 14.82
CA HIS A 112 13.37 5.27 16.21
C HIS A 112 14.16 4.27 17.06
N TYR A 113 15.17 4.75 17.78
CA TYR A 113 15.71 3.99 18.89
C TYR A 113 14.62 3.95 19.97
N SER A 114 13.78 2.94 19.96
CA SER A 114 13.16 2.49 21.20
C SER A 114 14.24 1.68 21.91
N ASP A 115 14.85 2.28 22.94
CA ASP A 115 15.77 1.59 23.86
C ASP A 115 15.17 0.22 24.23
N HIS A 116 15.88 -0.84 23.87
CA HIS A 116 15.74 -2.16 24.47
C HIS A 116 16.73 -2.27 25.62
#